data_AF-A0A8T6RER4-F1
#
_entry.id   AF-A0A8T6RER4-F1
#
_cell.length_a   1.000
_cell.length_b   1.000
_cell.length_c   1.000
_cell.angle_alpha   90.00
_cell.angle_beta   90.00
_cell.angle_gamma   90.00
#
_symmetry.space_group_name_H-M   'P 1'
#
loop_
_entity.id
_entity.type
_entity.pdbx_description
1 polymer ?
#
loop_
_entity_poly.entity_id
_entity_poly.type
_entity_poly.pdbx_seq_one_letter_code
_entity_poly.pdbx_strand_id
1 'polypeptide(L)'
;MVDGMELAIGFILVILLSLAFAGVIWLIGKSVAPIARTTGNAVDSYACGEPAFLGGKVQFNLELFNFAMYFMLFDILGFILFLSWANPGIVVITYLMIALVAVAYVSVTPQEIG
;
A
#
# COMPACT_ATOMS: atom_id res chain seq x y z
N MET A 1 1.04 33.43 9.53
CA MET A 1 1.40 32.27 10.37
C MET A 1 0.12 31.50 10.59
N VAL A 2 -0.06 30.37 9.90
CA VAL A 2 -1.19 29.47 10.17
C VAL A 2 -0.85 28.76 11.47
N ASP A 3 -1.76 28.80 12.45
CA ASP A 3 -1.55 28.14 13.73
C ASP A 3 -1.55 26.61 13.53
N GLY A 4 -0.75 25.89 14.31
CA GLY A 4 -0.67 24.42 14.23
C GLY A 4 -2.02 23.74 14.47
N MET A 5 -2.89 24.40 15.25
CA MET A 5 -4.27 23.99 15.48
C MET A 5 -5.11 23.98 14.20
N GLU A 6 -5.03 25.03 13.38
CA GLU A 6 -5.79 25.13 12.11
C GLU A 6 -5.38 24.05 11.11
N LEU A 7 -4.07 23.74 11.07
CA LEU A 7 -3.55 22.66 10.22
C LEU A 7 -4.08 21.28 10.67
N ALA A 8 -4.08 21.02 11.98
CA ALA A 8 -4.60 19.77 12.54
C ALA A 8 -6.11 19.62 12.29
N ILE A 9 -6.88 20.69 12.50
CA ILE A 9 -8.32 20.73 12.23
C ILE A 9 -8.59 20.45 10.75
N GLY A 10 -7.86 21.11 9.83
CA GLY A 10 -7.99 20.88 8.40
C GLY A 10 -7.72 19.42 7.99
N PHE A 11 -6.65 18.82 8.52
CA PHE A 11 -6.30 17.43 8.23
C PHE A 11 -7.36 16.43 8.74
N ILE A 12 -7.84 16.64 9.97
CA ILE A 12 -8.92 15.82 10.55
C ILE A 12 -10.20 15.94 9.73
N LEU A 13 -10.56 17.16 9.31
CA LEU A 13 -11.76 17.41 8.51
C LEU A 13 -11.69 16.68 7.16
N VAL A 14 -10.55 16.74 6.48
CA VAL A 14 -10.36 16.03 5.19
C VAL A 14 -10.51 14.52 5.35
N ILE A 15 -9.92 13.93 6.40
CA ILE A 15 -10.06 12.48 6.68
C ILE A 15 -11.52 12.12 6.94
N LEU A 16 -12.19 12.88 7.82
CA LEU A 16 -13.59 12.62 8.17
C LEU A 16 -14.51 12.77 6.96
N LEU A 17 -14.31 13.80 6.14
CA LEU A 17 -15.09 14.02 4.92
C LEU A 17 -14.87 12.89 3.91
N SER A 18 -13.63 12.42 3.75
CA SER A 18 -13.30 11.32 2.85
C SER A 18 -13.92 10.00 3.29
N LEU A 19 -13.87 9.68 4.60
CA LEU A 19 -14.54 8.51 5.16
C LEU A 19 -16.06 8.62 5.04
N ALA A 20 -16.63 9.78 5.34
CA ALA A 20 -18.06 10.02 5.23
C ALA A 20 -18.53 9.82 3.78
N PHE A 21 -17.77 10.35 2.82
CA PHE A 21 -18.06 10.17 1.40
C PHE A 21 -18.02 8.70 0.96
N ALA A 22 -16.97 7.97 1.35
CA ALA A 22 -16.87 6.53 1.10
C ALA A 22 -18.04 5.76 1.75
N GLY A 23 -18.44 6.15 2.97
CA GLY A 23 -19.57 5.59 3.69
C GLY A 23 -20.91 5.84 2.97
N VAL A 24 -21.13 7.05 2.44
CA VAL A 24 -22.34 7.38 1.66
C VAL A 24 -22.42 6.51 0.41
N ILE A 25 -21.32 6.37 -0.35
CA ILE A 25 -21.27 5.50 -1.53
C ILE A 25 -21.60 4.07 -1.14
N TRP A 26 -21.02 3.57 -0.05
CA TRP A 26 -21.29 2.21 0.43
C TRP A 26 -22.74 2.02 0.86
N LEU A 27 -23.35 2.99 1.53
CA LEU A 27 -24.77 2.93 1.95
C LEU A 27 -25.71 2.95 0.76
N ILE A 28 -25.44 3.78 -0.25
CA ILE A 28 -26.22 3.81 -1.50
C ILE A 28 -26.06 2.50 -2.25
N GLY A 29 -24.83 1.99 -2.38
CA GLY A 29 -24.57 0.69 -3.00
C GLY A 29 -25.33 -0.43 -2.29
N LYS A 30 -25.36 -0.41 -0.96
CA LYS A 30 -26.09 -1.39 -0.14
C LYS A 30 -27.60 -1.27 -0.26
N SER A 31 -28.16 -0.05 -0.42
CA SER A 31 -29.62 0.14 -0.53
C SER A 31 -30.16 -0.20 -1.91
N VAL A 32 -29.37 0.01 -2.96
CA VAL A 32 -29.75 -0.29 -4.35
C VAL A 32 -29.45 -1.75 -4.72
N ALA A 33 -28.48 -2.40 -4.08
CA ALA A 33 -28.12 -3.77 -4.39
C ALA A 33 -29.26 -4.78 -4.10
N PRO A 34 -29.46 -5.77 -4.99
CA PRO A 34 -30.42 -6.84 -4.72
C PRO A 34 -29.97 -7.71 -3.54
N ILE A 35 -30.93 -8.35 -2.87
CA ILE A 35 -30.67 -9.24 -1.74
C ILE A 35 -29.72 -10.36 -2.19
N ALA A 36 -28.55 -10.44 -1.55
CA ALA A 36 -27.57 -11.47 -1.83
C ALA A 36 -28.10 -12.86 -1.42
N ARG A 37 -27.86 -13.87 -2.26
CA ARG A 37 -28.19 -15.26 -1.95
C ARG A 37 -27.15 -15.79 -0.96
N THR A 38 -27.62 -16.47 0.09
CA THR A 38 -26.79 -16.95 1.21
C THR A 38 -26.44 -18.43 1.13
N THR A 39 -26.87 -19.13 0.08
CA THR A 39 -26.74 -20.58 -0.07
C THR A 39 -26.40 -20.99 -1.50
N GLY A 40 -25.80 -22.18 -1.63
CA GLY A 40 -25.41 -22.79 -2.91
C GLY A 40 -24.25 -22.05 -3.60
N ASN A 41 -24.18 -22.18 -4.92
CA ASN A 41 -23.07 -21.66 -5.73
C ASN A 41 -22.86 -20.13 -5.64
N ALA A 42 -23.80 -19.39 -5.04
CA ALA A 42 -23.69 -17.94 -4.86
C ALA A 42 -22.69 -17.55 -3.76
N VAL A 43 -22.41 -18.45 -2.81
CA VAL A 43 -21.43 -18.24 -1.73
C VAL A 43 -20.13 -19.02 -1.94
N ASP A 44 -20.10 -19.92 -2.94
CA ASP A 44 -18.90 -20.66 -3.30
C ASP A 44 -17.98 -19.81 -4.16
N SER A 45 -16.67 -20.01 -3.99
CA SER A 45 -15.66 -19.40 -4.85
C SER A 45 -15.87 -19.81 -6.31
N TYR A 46 -15.81 -18.84 -7.22
CA TYR A 46 -15.91 -19.11 -8.64
C TYR A 46 -14.78 -20.07 -9.07
N ALA A 47 -15.17 -21.24 -9.57
CA ALA A 47 -14.25 -22.32 -9.94
C ALA A 47 -14.57 -22.88 -11.34
N CYS A 48 -14.91 -22.02 -12.31
CA CYS A 48 -15.12 -22.40 -13.73
C CYS A 48 -16.09 -23.58 -13.98
N GLY A 49 -17.01 -23.87 -13.04
CA GLY A 49 -17.93 -25.02 -13.10
C GLY A 49 -17.44 -26.30 -12.41
N GLU A 50 -16.20 -26.29 -11.92
CA GLU A 50 -15.61 -27.34 -11.09
C GLU A 50 -15.99 -27.14 -9.61
N PRO A 51 -15.95 -28.18 -8.77
CA PRO A 51 -16.19 -28.03 -7.33
C PRO A 51 -15.16 -27.07 -6.73
N ALA A 52 -15.63 -26.15 -5.87
CA ALA A 52 -14.79 -25.14 -5.25
C ALA A 52 -13.60 -25.76 -4.51
N PHE A 53 -12.39 -25.32 -4.86
CA PHE A 53 -11.15 -25.82 -4.27
C PHE A 53 -10.88 -25.14 -2.92
N LEU A 54 -11.01 -25.89 -1.82
CA LEU A 54 -10.87 -25.39 -0.44
C LEU A 54 -9.41 -25.31 0.06
N GLY A 55 -8.40 -25.64 -0.77
CA GLY A 55 -7.08 -26.05 -0.27
C GLY A 55 -5.86 -25.52 -1.01
N GLY A 56 -5.93 -24.33 -1.60
CA GLY A 56 -4.78 -23.71 -2.30
C GLY A 56 -3.73 -23.21 -1.32
N LYS A 57 -2.54 -23.83 -1.29
CA LYS A 57 -1.37 -23.20 -0.67
C LYS A 57 -0.87 -22.11 -1.60
N VAL A 58 -0.95 -20.85 -1.16
CA VAL A 58 -0.33 -19.72 -1.88
C VAL A 58 1.18 -19.94 -1.86
N GLN A 59 1.77 -20.17 -3.03
CA GLN A 59 3.22 -20.23 -3.16
C GLN A 59 3.80 -18.83 -2.98
N PHE A 60 4.89 -18.73 -2.23
CA PHE A 60 5.56 -17.45 -2.05
C PHE A 60 6.25 -17.05 -3.36
N ASN A 61 5.81 -15.93 -3.95
CA ASN A 61 6.41 -15.41 -5.17
C ASN A 61 7.52 -14.41 -4.82
N LEU A 62 8.76 -14.79 -5.12
CA LEU A 62 9.96 -13.99 -4.90
C LEU A 62 9.94 -12.67 -5.69
N GLU A 63 9.32 -12.63 -6.86
CA GLU A 63 9.24 -11.42 -7.68
C GLU A 63 8.35 -10.35 -7.01
N LEU A 64 7.20 -10.76 -6.47
CA LEU A 64 6.30 -9.87 -5.74
C LEU A 64 6.95 -9.37 -4.44
N PHE A 65 7.73 -10.22 -3.78
CA PHE A 65 8.49 -9.83 -2.60
C PHE A 65 9.60 -8.81 -2.92
N ASN A 66 10.38 -9.06 -3.97
CA ASN A 66 11.42 -8.13 -4.42
C ASN A 66 10.82 -6.78 -4.83
N PHE A 67 9.68 -6.80 -5.53
CA PHE A 67 8.95 -5.57 -5.86
C PHE A 67 8.53 -4.79 -4.62
N ALA A 68 7.93 -5.47 -3.62
CA ALA A 68 7.53 -4.83 -2.37
C ALA A 68 8.73 -4.24 -1.61
N MET A 69 9.88 -4.93 -1.61
CA MET A 69 11.11 -4.43 -1.00
C MET A 69 11.63 -3.16 -1.68
N TYR A 70 11.68 -3.14 -3.02
CA TYR A 70 12.08 -1.94 -3.76
C TYR A 70 11.09 -0.80 -3.55
N PHE A 71 9.79 -1.08 -3.55
CA PHE A 71 8.76 -0.09 -3.26
C PHE A 71 8.98 0.56 -1.89
N MET A 72 9.24 -0.22 -0.83
CA MET A 72 9.52 0.35 0.49
C MET A 72 10.78 1.22 0.51
N LEU A 73 11.84 0.83 -0.19
CA LEU A 73 13.04 1.66 -0.30
C LEU A 73 12.74 3.00 -0.99
N PHE A 74 11.99 2.98 -2.09
CA PHE A 74 11.58 4.19 -2.80
C PHE A 74 10.56 5.05 -2.04
N ASP A 75 9.71 4.44 -1.22
CA ASP A 75 8.76 5.16 -0.37
C ASP A 75 9.48 5.93 0.75
N ILE A 76 10.47 5.31 1.40
CA ILE A 76 11.32 6.00 2.40
C ILE A 76 12.13 7.13 1.74
N LEU A 77 12.65 6.91 0.52
CA LEU A 77 13.25 7.96 -0.30
C LEU A 77 12.28 9.14 -0.47
N GLY A 78 11.06 8.89 -0.94
CA GLY A 78 10.03 9.92 -1.10
C GLY A 78 9.71 10.68 0.19
N PHE A 79 9.58 9.96 1.30
CA PHE A 79 9.28 10.57 2.60
C PHE A 79 10.41 11.48 3.11
N ILE A 80 11.67 11.07 2.93
CA ILE A 80 12.83 11.88 3.32
C ILE A 80 12.97 13.11 2.42
N LEU A 81 12.74 12.97 1.11
CA LEU A 81 12.68 14.10 0.18
C LEU A 81 11.62 15.12 0.62
N PHE A 82 10.43 14.64 1.00
CA PHE A 82 9.32 15.48 1.44
C PHE A 82 9.62 16.21 2.75
N LEU A 83 10.18 15.52 3.75
CA LEU A 83 10.55 16.14 5.03
C LEU A 83 11.74 17.11 4.92
N SER A 84 12.58 16.96 3.89
CA SER A 84 13.76 17.82 3.67
C SER A 84 13.45 19.22 3.14
N TRP A 85 12.19 19.67 3.16
CA TRP A 85 11.71 20.95 2.62
C TRP A 85 12.56 22.17 3.01
N ALA A 86 13.20 22.17 4.19
CA ALA A 86 14.03 23.28 4.67
C ALA A 86 15.48 23.34 4.10
N ASN A 87 16.06 22.21 3.70
CA ASN A 87 17.40 22.14 3.08
C ASN A 87 17.49 20.94 2.12
N PRO A 88 16.77 21.01 0.97
CA PRO A 88 16.51 19.87 0.09
C PRO A 88 17.75 19.34 -0.63
N GLY A 89 18.87 20.07 -0.67
CA GLY A 89 20.07 19.58 -1.33
C GLY A 89 20.80 18.51 -0.51
N ILE A 90 21.13 18.82 0.75
CA ILE A 90 22.09 18.03 1.52
C ILE A 90 21.49 16.70 2.00
N VAL A 91 20.26 16.70 2.51
CA VAL A 91 19.60 15.50 3.05
C VAL A 91 19.29 14.49 1.95
N VAL A 92 18.93 14.99 0.76
CA VAL A 92 18.62 14.17 -0.40
C VAL A 92 19.88 13.52 -0.95
N ILE A 93 20.98 14.29 -1.05
CA ILE A 93 22.28 13.77 -1.50
C ILE A 93 22.81 12.72 -0.51
N THR A 94 22.78 12.97 0.80
CA THR A 94 23.29 12.00 1.79
C THR A 94 22.47 10.72 1.80
N TYR A 95 21.14 10.81 1.67
CA TYR A 95 20.29 9.63 1.65
C TYR A 95 20.41 8.84 0.33
N LEU A 96 20.52 9.50 -0.82
CA LEU A 96 20.81 8.83 -2.10
C LEU A 96 22.15 8.09 -2.07
N MET A 97 23.16 8.65 -1.41
CA MET A 97 24.45 7.97 -1.22
C MET A 97 24.31 6.71 -0.38
N ILE A 98 23.55 6.76 0.74
CA ILE A 98 23.28 5.58 1.57
C ILE A 98 22.49 4.52 0.80
N ALA A 99 21.47 4.93 0.05
CA ALA A 99 20.66 4.04 -0.76
C ALA A 99 21.48 3.37 -1.88
N LEU A 100 22.35 4.11 -2.57
CA LEU A 100 23.26 3.55 -3.57
C LEU A 100 24.24 2.56 -2.96
N VAL A 101 24.78 2.83 -1.77
CA VAL A 101 25.65 1.90 -1.05
C VAL A 101 24.89 0.63 -0.67
N ALA A 102 23.65 0.74 -0.17
CA ALA A 102 22.82 -0.40 0.17
C ALA A 102 22.47 -1.27 -1.05
N VAL A 103 22.08 -0.63 -2.17
CA VAL A 103 21.80 -1.34 -3.43
C VAL A 103 23.07 -1.98 -3.98
N ALA A 104 24.19 -1.27 -3.97
CA ALA A 104 25.47 -1.82 -4.40
C ALA A 104 25.85 -3.04 -3.54
N TYR A 105 25.70 -2.96 -2.22
CA TYR A 105 25.96 -4.07 -1.31
C TYR A 105 25.10 -5.29 -1.65
N VAL A 106 23.77 -5.10 -1.78
CA VAL A 106 22.84 -6.19 -2.14
C VAL A 106 23.15 -6.77 -3.53
N SER A 107 23.58 -5.94 -4.48
CA SER A 107 23.93 -6.38 -5.85
C SER A 107 25.26 -7.13 -5.92
N VAL A 108 26.20 -6.84 -5.02
CA VAL A 108 27.53 -7.44 -4.98
C VAL A 108 27.55 -8.71 -4.14
N THR A 109 26.66 -8.84 -3.14
CA THR A 109 26.53 -10.10 -2.40
C THR A 109 26.04 -11.21 -3.33
N PRO A 110 26.84 -12.25 -3.62
CA PRO A 110 26.37 -13.39 -4.39
C PRO A 110 25.18 -14.00 -3.66
N GLN A 111 24.10 -14.23 -4.39
CA GLN A 111 22.97 -14.99 -3.91
C GLN A 111 23.48 -16.42 -3.66
N GLU A 112 23.87 -16.75 -2.43
CA GLU A 112 24.09 -18.13 -2.01
C GLU A 112 22.70 -18.79 -1.98
N ILE A 113 22.29 -19.29 -3.14
CA ILE A 113 21.05 -20.02 -3.35
C ILE A 113 21.26 -21.40 -2.69
N GLY A 114 20.72 -21.59 -1.49
CA GLY A 114 20.57 -22.87 -0.81
C GLY A 114 19.12 -23.30 -0.80
#